data_AF-L2G2Z5-F1
#
_entry.id   AF-L2G2Z5-F1
#
_cell.length_a   1.000
_cell.length_b   1.000
_cell.length_c   1.000
_cell.angle_alpha   90.00
_cell.angle_beta   90.00
_cell.angle_gamma   90.00
#
_symmetry.space_group_name_H-M   'P 1'
#
loop_
_entity.id
_entity.type
_entity.pdbx_description
1 polymer ?
#
loop_
_entity_poly.entity_id
_entity_poly.type
_entity_poly.pdbx_seq_one_letter_code
_entity_poly.pdbx_strand_id
1 'polypeptide(L)'
;MHNYRASYATKGPEGVRWSTVLDEYASLLVQTDLDQDKSLVGLARMQLIINQIQNMNLMGSNPNHELRELYTSTLRSQLQAIIGSEKLGPAASTHPAVLEHYHFTELLILESSLCSPPQTTDPDLKRFEIYQGQLNSVRAWLSTFYTTDVRLYGDMALFSYSELVRVMVSLHKLNTLDDTAWSRSGVRQTLDLIPTLDKLIAVFEQLRAASVLWSPVCGTGEDEAFTWAINVFQGMSKAWKDEMTGLEDFGSGNVEVVSHSLMAMPTYNATDAWWSDLFNI
;
A
#
# COMPACT_ATOMS: atom_id res chain seq x y z
N MET A 1 16.04 29.04 -35.47
CA MET A 1 15.62 28.87 -34.05
C MET A 1 15.16 27.43 -33.87
N HIS A 2 16.01 26.58 -33.30
CA HIS A 2 15.68 25.19 -32.95
C HIS A 2 15.31 25.14 -31.48
N ASN A 3 14.04 24.89 -31.16
CA ASN A 3 13.59 24.73 -29.78
C ASN A 3 13.86 23.29 -29.32
N TYR A 4 14.88 23.13 -28.49
CA TYR A 4 15.14 21.92 -27.72
C TYR A 4 14.15 21.90 -26.55
N ARG A 5 13.12 21.04 -26.61
CA ARG A 5 12.22 20.81 -25.48
C ARG A 5 12.87 19.74 -24.60
N ALA A 6 13.66 20.17 -23.62
CA ALA A 6 14.18 19.27 -22.60
C ALA A 6 12.99 18.73 -21.78
N SER A 7 12.70 17.43 -21.93
CA SER A 7 11.80 16.72 -21.03
C SER A 7 12.55 16.49 -19.72
N TYR A 8 12.28 17.29 -18.70
CA TYR A 8 12.68 16.97 -17.34
C TYR A 8 11.76 15.86 -16.82
N ALA A 9 12.02 14.63 -17.25
CA ALA A 9 11.62 13.47 -16.47
C ALA A 9 12.55 13.47 -15.26
N THR A 10 12.10 14.07 -14.16
CA THR A 10 12.80 13.97 -12.88
C THR A 10 12.79 12.50 -12.50
N LYS A 11 13.92 11.81 -12.76
CA LYS A 11 14.23 10.53 -12.13
C LYS A 11 14.00 10.73 -10.64
N GLY A 12 13.02 10.02 -10.07
CA GLY A 12 12.94 9.88 -8.63
C GLY A 12 14.29 9.39 -8.10
N PRO A 13 14.61 9.62 -6.81
CA PRO A 13 15.86 9.13 -6.24
C PRO A 13 15.97 7.65 -6.59
N GLU A 14 17.04 7.27 -7.30
CA GLU A 14 17.31 5.85 -7.55
C GLU A 14 17.39 5.20 -6.17
N GLY A 15 16.36 4.46 -5.79
CA GLY A 15 16.33 3.75 -4.51
C GLY A 15 17.61 2.93 -4.37
N VAL A 16 18.10 2.78 -3.14
CA VAL A 16 19.34 2.05 -2.86
C VAL A 16 19.27 0.70 -3.59
N ARG A 17 20.09 0.54 -4.63
CA ARG A 17 20.12 -0.70 -5.41
C ARG A 17 20.72 -1.76 -4.52
N TRP A 18 19.98 -2.84 -4.29
CA TRP A 18 20.52 -3.97 -3.56
C TRP A 18 21.82 -4.44 -4.22
N SER A 19 22.86 -4.59 -3.42
CA SER A 19 24.19 -4.96 -3.88
C SER A 19 24.65 -6.18 -3.09
N THR A 20 25.64 -6.89 -3.62
CA THR A 20 26.27 -8.03 -2.93
C THR A 20 26.84 -7.63 -1.57
N VAL A 21 27.25 -6.37 -1.42
CA VAL A 21 27.71 -5.82 -0.13
C VAL A 21 26.55 -5.76 0.88
N LEU A 22 25.34 -5.41 0.46
CA LEU A 22 24.16 -5.43 1.34
C LEU A 22 23.74 -6.85 1.71
N ASP A 23 23.97 -7.85 0.84
CA ASP A 23 23.78 -9.26 1.19
C ASP A 23 24.75 -9.73 2.29
N GLU A 24 26.00 -9.28 2.23
CA GLU A 24 27.00 -9.57 3.27
C GLU A 24 26.58 -8.94 4.60
N TYR A 25 26.17 -7.67 4.62
CA TYR A 25 25.68 -7.02 5.84
C TYR A 25 24.40 -7.66 6.37
N ALA A 26 23.42 -7.99 5.52
CA ALA A 26 22.21 -8.69 5.94
C ALA A 26 22.54 -10.08 6.54
N SER A 27 23.55 -10.76 6.01
CA SER A 27 24.02 -12.05 6.53
C SER A 27 24.70 -11.92 7.89
N LEU A 28 25.40 -10.80 8.15
CA LEU A 28 25.99 -10.50 9.45
C LEU A 28 24.91 -10.11 10.48
N LEU A 29 23.96 -9.26 10.10
CA LEU A 29 22.86 -8.81 10.96
C LEU A 29 21.97 -9.97 11.42
N VAL A 30 21.73 -10.95 10.55
CA VAL A 30 20.95 -12.14 10.90
C VAL A 30 21.65 -13.05 11.93
N GLN A 31 22.97 -12.95 12.08
CA GLN A 31 23.73 -13.71 13.07
C GLN A 31 23.73 -13.07 14.46
N THR A 32 23.19 -11.86 14.61
CA THR A 32 23.14 -11.19 15.91
C THR A 32 22.03 -11.78 16.77
N ASP A 33 22.15 -11.61 18.08
CA ASP A 33 21.11 -11.98 19.05
C ASP A 33 19.99 -10.93 19.14
N LEU A 34 20.07 -9.85 18.35
CA LEU A 34 19.10 -8.74 18.37
C LEU A 34 17.95 -9.02 17.39
N ASP A 35 16.73 -9.11 17.92
CA ASP A 35 15.54 -9.33 17.10
C ASP A 35 15.22 -8.14 16.17
N GLN A 36 15.67 -6.93 16.52
CA GLN A 36 15.53 -5.75 15.68
C GLN A 36 16.36 -5.85 14.41
N ASP A 37 17.58 -6.40 14.48
CA ASP A 37 18.43 -6.59 13.31
C ASP A 37 17.81 -7.60 12.34
N LYS A 38 17.26 -8.69 12.88
CA LYS A 38 16.53 -9.70 12.11
C LYS A 38 15.29 -9.08 11.46
N SER A 39 14.52 -8.29 12.22
CA SER A 39 13.34 -7.57 11.71
C SER A 39 13.71 -6.61 10.58
N LEU A 40 14.80 -5.85 10.74
CA LEU A 40 15.33 -4.94 9.73
C LEU A 40 15.70 -5.69 8.45
N VAL A 41 16.34 -6.86 8.55
CA VAL A 41 16.67 -7.68 7.38
C VAL A 41 15.41 -8.22 6.71
N GLY A 42 14.39 -8.61 7.48
CA GLY A 42 13.08 -9.01 6.96
C GLY A 42 12.42 -7.88 6.15
N LEU A 43 12.32 -6.69 6.74
CA LEU A 43 11.78 -5.48 6.11
C LEU A 43 12.55 -5.12 4.84
N ALA A 44 13.89 -5.10 4.91
CA ALA A 44 14.73 -4.76 3.77
C ALA A 44 14.50 -5.72 2.59
N ARG A 45 14.41 -7.02 2.84
CA ARG A 45 14.15 -8.04 1.79
C ARG A 45 12.77 -7.90 1.17
N MET A 46 11.74 -7.59 1.95
CA MET A 46 10.40 -7.31 1.43
C MET A 46 10.40 -6.03 0.57
N GLN A 47 11.10 -4.97 0.99
CA GLN A 47 11.26 -3.76 0.20
C GLN A 47 11.93 -4.03 -1.16
N LEU A 48 12.81 -5.04 -1.26
CA LEU A 48 13.37 -5.46 -2.56
C LEU A 48 12.33 -6.04 -3.50
N ILE A 49 11.42 -6.86 -2.96
CA ILE A 49 10.31 -7.41 -3.73
C ILE A 49 9.42 -6.25 -4.24
N ILE A 50 9.14 -5.27 -3.38
CA ILE A 50 8.40 -4.06 -3.75
C ILE A 50 9.12 -3.29 -4.89
N ASN A 51 10.43 -3.07 -4.77
CA ASN A 51 11.21 -2.39 -5.80
C ASN A 51 11.22 -3.18 -7.13
N GLN A 52 11.25 -4.52 -7.06
CA GLN A 52 11.16 -5.39 -8.23
C GLN A 52 9.81 -5.25 -8.95
N ILE A 53 8.70 -5.20 -8.21
CA ILE A 53 7.36 -4.95 -8.75
C ILE A 53 7.29 -3.58 -9.43
N GLN A 54 7.81 -2.54 -8.78
CA GLN A 54 7.83 -1.18 -9.34
C GLN A 54 8.64 -1.10 -10.63
N ASN A 55 9.82 -1.74 -10.67
CA ASN A 55 10.64 -1.81 -11.87
C ASN A 55 9.95 -2.55 -13.02
N MET A 56 9.20 -3.62 -12.73
CA MET A 56 8.38 -4.31 -13.73
C MET A 56 7.32 -3.37 -14.32
N ASN A 57 6.63 -2.60 -13.48
CA ASN A 57 5.61 -1.64 -13.94
C ASN A 57 6.22 -0.49 -14.76
N LEU A 58 7.39 0.02 -14.35
CA LEU A 58 8.12 1.10 -15.01
C LEU A 58 8.67 0.73 -16.39
N MET A 59 9.09 -0.52 -16.58
CA MET A 59 9.67 -0.94 -17.86
C MET A 59 8.66 -0.98 -19.02
N GLY A 60 7.36 -0.82 -18.76
CA GLY A 60 6.30 -0.67 -19.78
C GLY A 60 6.13 -1.85 -20.74
N SER A 61 7.03 -2.83 -20.69
CA SER A 61 6.91 -4.11 -21.37
C SER A 61 5.81 -4.87 -20.65
N ASN A 62 4.64 -5.02 -21.28
CA ASN A 62 3.70 -6.05 -20.87
C ASN A 62 4.38 -7.39 -21.15
N PRO A 63 4.93 -8.09 -20.13
CA PRO A 63 5.38 -9.45 -20.34
C PRO A 63 4.15 -10.25 -20.78
N ASN A 64 4.34 -11.33 -21.54
CA ASN A 64 3.24 -12.28 -21.77
C ASN A 64 2.59 -12.63 -20.42
N HIS A 65 1.27 -12.79 -20.40
CA HIS A 65 0.48 -13.09 -19.20
C HIS A 65 1.10 -14.22 -18.38
N GLU A 66 1.53 -15.29 -19.04
CA GLU A 66 2.19 -16.45 -18.42
C GLU A 66 3.50 -16.09 -17.70
N LEU A 67 4.32 -15.22 -18.29
CA LEU A 67 5.58 -14.77 -17.67
C LEU A 67 5.31 -13.91 -16.44
N ARG A 68 4.22 -13.13 -16.43
CA ARG A 68 3.83 -12.33 -15.27
C ARG A 68 3.25 -13.20 -14.16
N GLU A 69 2.41 -14.19 -14.49
CA GLU A 69 1.93 -15.18 -13.51
C GLU A 69 3.11 -15.94 -12.87
N LEU A 70 4.08 -16.38 -13.67
CA LEU A 70 5.29 -17.05 -13.16
C LEU A 70 6.15 -16.12 -12.29
N TYR A 71 6.30 -14.87 -12.69
CA TYR A 71 7.06 -13.90 -11.92
C TYR A 71 6.40 -13.58 -10.58
N THR A 72 5.10 -13.26 -10.58
CA THR A 72 4.35 -12.92 -9.36
C THR A 72 4.24 -14.10 -8.39
N SER A 73 4.08 -15.33 -8.91
CA SER A 73 4.16 -16.54 -8.07
C SER A 73 5.56 -16.76 -7.47
N THR A 74 6.62 -16.45 -8.22
CA THR A 74 7.99 -16.48 -7.70
C THR A 74 8.19 -15.44 -6.59
N LEU A 75 7.71 -14.20 -6.77
CA LEU A 75 7.80 -13.16 -5.74
C LEU A 75 7.02 -13.54 -4.48
N ARG A 76 5.83 -14.13 -4.63
CA ARG A 76 5.03 -14.62 -3.48
C ARG A 76 5.76 -15.72 -2.72
N SER A 77 6.37 -16.67 -3.44
CA SER A 77 7.19 -17.73 -2.83
C SER A 77 8.37 -17.15 -2.05
N GLN A 78 9.06 -16.14 -2.60
CA GLN A 78 10.13 -15.42 -1.90
C GLN A 78 9.62 -14.72 -0.63
N LEU A 79 8.47 -14.05 -0.72
CA LEU A 79 7.85 -13.37 0.43
C LEU A 79 7.53 -14.35 1.57
N GLN A 80 6.95 -15.52 1.24
CA GLN A 80 6.68 -16.58 2.22
C GLN A 80 7.98 -17.15 2.82
N ALA A 81 9.02 -17.32 2.00
CA ALA A 81 10.33 -17.81 2.45
C ALA A 81 11.02 -16.84 3.42
N ILE A 82 10.79 -15.52 3.30
CA ILE A 82 11.33 -14.52 4.24
C ILE A 82 10.74 -14.76 5.64
N ILE A 83 9.42 -14.83 5.77
CA ILE A 83 8.75 -15.03 7.07
C ILE A 83 8.98 -16.44 7.63
N GLY A 84 9.00 -17.45 6.76
CA GLY A 84 9.25 -18.85 7.14
C GLY A 84 10.72 -19.16 7.44
N SER A 85 11.64 -18.19 7.31
CA SER A 85 13.06 -18.41 7.52
C SER A 85 13.37 -18.62 9.00
N GLU A 86 13.97 -19.77 9.34
CA GLU A 86 14.49 -20.04 10.69
C GLU A 86 15.44 -18.93 11.17
N LYS A 87 16.20 -18.36 10.24
CA LYS A 87 17.15 -17.27 10.48
C LYS A 87 16.48 -15.97 10.95
N LEU A 88 15.24 -15.71 10.54
CA LEU A 88 14.49 -14.54 11.00
C LEU A 88 14.07 -14.72 12.47
N GLY A 89 13.75 -15.95 12.86
CA GLY A 89 13.29 -16.27 14.21
C GLY A 89 11.86 -15.79 14.49
N PRO A 90 11.21 -16.33 15.55
CA PRO A 90 9.80 -16.07 15.84
C PRO A 90 9.52 -14.65 16.32
N ALA A 91 10.44 -14.02 17.07
CA ALA A 91 10.24 -12.67 17.58
C ALA A 91 10.20 -11.63 16.44
N ALA A 92 11.13 -11.71 15.49
CA ALA A 92 11.14 -10.82 14.34
C ALA A 92 10.01 -11.10 13.35
N SER A 93 9.67 -12.37 13.07
CA SER A 93 8.61 -12.71 12.12
C SER A 93 7.21 -12.31 12.59
N THR A 94 7.01 -12.16 13.90
CA THR A 94 5.76 -11.69 14.52
C THR A 94 5.78 -10.21 14.88
N HIS A 95 6.88 -9.49 14.60
CA HIS A 95 6.98 -8.07 14.89
C HIS A 95 5.94 -7.29 14.06
N PRO A 96 5.18 -6.35 14.64
CA PRO A 96 4.08 -5.68 13.94
C PRO A 96 4.50 -5.00 12.62
N ALA A 97 5.61 -4.25 12.62
CA ALA A 97 6.13 -3.62 11.40
C ALA A 97 6.47 -4.65 10.30
N VAL A 98 6.97 -5.84 10.67
CA VAL A 98 7.30 -6.91 9.73
C VAL A 98 6.01 -7.52 9.14
N LEU A 99 4.99 -7.71 9.98
CA LEU A 99 3.68 -8.22 9.54
C LEU A 99 2.93 -7.21 8.65
N GLU A 100 2.91 -5.93 9.02
CA GLU A 100 2.35 -4.85 8.20
C GLU A 100 3.03 -4.85 6.82
N HIS A 101 4.36 -4.77 6.79
CA HIS A 101 5.09 -4.71 5.53
C HIS A 101 4.96 -6.01 4.70
N TYR A 102 4.81 -7.16 5.35
CA TYR A 102 4.50 -8.43 4.68
C TYR A 102 3.14 -8.38 3.97
N HIS A 103 2.08 -7.96 4.67
CA HIS A 103 0.74 -7.85 4.09
C HIS A 103 0.69 -6.80 2.99
N PHE A 104 1.45 -5.71 3.14
CA PHE A 104 1.59 -4.68 2.12
C PHE A 104 2.30 -5.23 0.87
N THR A 105 3.40 -5.95 1.04
CA THR A 105 4.14 -6.57 -0.08
C THR A 105 3.25 -7.57 -0.83
N GLU A 106 2.52 -8.42 -0.11
CA GLU A 106 1.58 -9.38 -0.70
C GLU A 106 0.48 -8.68 -1.51
N LEU A 107 -0.08 -7.58 -0.98
CA LEU A 107 -1.05 -6.74 -1.69
C LEU A 107 -0.48 -6.23 -3.02
N LEU A 108 0.75 -5.71 -3.03
CA LEU A 108 1.38 -5.21 -4.26
C LEU A 108 1.68 -6.31 -5.28
N ILE A 109 2.08 -7.51 -4.84
CA ILE A 109 2.26 -8.67 -5.72
C ILE A 109 0.93 -9.01 -6.40
N LEU A 110 -0.16 -9.12 -5.61
CA LEU A 110 -1.49 -9.41 -6.12
C LEU A 110 -1.98 -8.36 -7.11
N GLU A 111 -1.80 -7.07 -6.81
CA GLU A 111 -2.16 -5.99 -7.74
C GLU A 111 -1.37 -6.06 -9.05
N SER A 112 -0.08 -6.38 -8.98
CA SER A 112 0.75 -6.53 -10.18
C SER A 112 0.33 -7.72 -11.04
N SER A 113 -0.27 -8.75 -10.44
CA SER A 113 -0.70 -9.96 -11.17
C SER A 113 -1.90 -9.72 -12.11
N LEU A 114 -2.68 -8.65 -11.89
CA LEU A 114 -3.81 -8.28 -12.74
C LEU A 114 -3.30 -7.63 -14.04
N CYS A 115 -3.23 -8.44 -15.10
CA CYS A 115 -2.53 -8.07 -16.33
C CYS A 115 -3.45 -7.55 -17.44
N SER A 116 -4.76 -7.73 -17.35
CA SER A 116 -5.70 -7.41 -18.44
C SER A 116 -7.09 -7.06 -17.92
N PRO A 117 -7.86 -6.24 -18.65
CA PRO A 117 -9.28 -6.08 -18.38
C PRO A 117 -10.00 -7.44 -18.53
N PRO A 118 -11.18 -7.61 -17.90
CA PRO A 118 -11.97 -8.83 -18.04
C PRO A 118 -12.13 -9.18 -19.52
N GLN A 119 -11.64 -10.35 -19.93
CA GLN A 119 -11.67 -10.77 -21.34
C GLN A 119 -13.06 -11.32 -21.72
N THR A 120 -13.84 -11.73 -20.73
CA THR A 120 -15.11 -12.44 -20.88
C THR A 120 -16.16 -11.81 -19.98
N THR A 121 -17.44 -11.95 -20.37
CA THR A 121 -18.56 -11.63 -19.48
C THR A 121 -18.69 -12.63 -18.34
N ASP A 122 -18.13 -13.83 -18.50
CA ASP A 122 -18.18 -14.89 -17.49
C ASP A 122 -17.23 -14.61 -16.31
N PRO A 123 -17.64 -14.95 -15.08
CA PRO A 123 -16.80 -14.83 -13.89
C PRO A 123 -15.49 -15.62 -14.03
N ASP A 124 -14.36 -14.93 -13.92
CA ASP A 124 -13.04 -15.55 -13.88
C ASP A 124 -12.63 -15.88 -12.43
N LEU A 125 -12.53 -17.17 -12.13
CA LEU A 125 -12.15 -17.67 -10.81
C LEU A 125 -10.75 -17.17 -10.38
N LYS A 126 -9.79 -17.08 -11.30
CA LYS A 126 -8.44 -16.61 -10.96
C LYS A 126 -8.46 -15.15 -10.53
N ARG A 127 -9.25 -14.31 -11.21
CA ARG A 127 -9.43 -12.91 -10.82
C ARG A 127 -10.10 -12.79 -9.47
N PHE A 128 -11.14 -13.59 -9.22
CA PHE A 128 -11.78 -13.64 -7.91
C PHE A 128 -10.78 -14.00 -6.80
N GLU A 129 -9.95 -15.03 -7.00
CA GLU A 129 -8.92 -15.42 -6.03
C GLU A 129 -7.91 -14.29 -5.77
N ILE A 130 -7.51 -13.55 -6.80
CA ILE A 130 -6.62 -12.40 -6.66
C ILE A 130 -7.31 -11.29 -5.85
N TYR A 131 -8.55 -10.91 -6.18
CA TYR A 131 -9.29 -9.89 -5.44
C TYR A 131 -9.54 -10.28 -3.99
N GLN A 132 -9.89 -11.55 -3.75
CA GLN A 132 -10.05 -12.09 -2.41
C GLN A 132 -8.73 -12.04 -1.63
N GLY A 133 -7.61 -12.36 -2.29
CA GLY A 133 -6.28 -12.18 -1.75
C GLY A 133 -6.00 -10.73 -1.35
N GLN A 134 -6.32 -9.77 -2.22
CA GLN A 134 -6.10 -8.34 -1.96
C GLN A 134 -6.91 -7.87 -0.75
N LEU A 135 -8.19 -8.26 -0.68
CA LEU A 135 -9.06 -7.95 0.44
C LEU A 135 -8.54 -8.55 1.76
N ASN A 136 -8.02 -9.78 1.71
CA ASN A 136 -7.43 -10.43 2.88
C ASN A 136 -6.14 -9.73 3.33
N SER A 137 -5.27 -9.32 2.40
CA SER A 137 -4.06 -8.56 2.70
C SER A 137 -4.37 -7.20 3.32
N VAL A 138 -5.32 -6.45 2.75
CA VAL A 138 -5.80 -5.17 3.31
C VAL A 138 -6.35 -5.37 4.72
N ARG A 139 -7.20 -6.38 4.93
CA ARG A 139 -7.78 -6.66 6.25
C ARG A 139 -6.70 -7.03 7.27
N ALA A 140 -5.75 -7.88 6.88
CA ALA A 140 -4.68 -8.32 7.76
C ALA A 140 -3.75 -7.16 8.12
N TRP A 141 -3.38 -6.33 7.14
CA TRP A 141 -2.59 -5.11 7.35
C TRP A 141 -3.29 -4.18 8.37
N LEU A 142 -4.57 -3.87 8.16
CA LEU A 142 -5.33 -3.00 9.06
C LEU A 142 -5.51 -3.62 10.44
N SER A 143 -5.72 -4.94 10.52
CA SER A 143 -5.82 -5.64 11.80
C SER A 143 -4.52 -5.52 12.59
N THR A 144 -3.37 -5.74 11.94
CA THR A 144 -2.06 -5.56 12.57
C THR A 144 -1.91 -4.11 13.04
N PHE A 145 -2.19 -3.14 12.16
CA PHE A 145 -2.11 -1.71 12.47
C PHE A 145 -2.92 -1.33 13.71
N TYR A 146 -4.17 -1.80 13.82
CA TYR A 146 -5.02 -1.50 14.97
C TYR A 146 -4.62 -2.20 16.27
N THR A 147 -3.77 -3.23 16.21
CA THR A 147 -3.29 -3.98 17.38
C THR A 147 -1.90 -3.57 17.85
N THR A 148 -1.15 -2.86 17.01
CA THR A 148 0.19 -2.36 17.33
C THR A 148 0.12 -1.31 18.43
N ASP A 149 1.08 -1.36 19.36
CA ASP A 149 1.19 -0.40 20.46
C ASP A 149 1.40 1.01 19.93
N VAL A 150 0.63 1.96 20.45
CA VAL A 150 0.67 3.38 20.10
C VAL A 150 2.09 3.97 20.17
N ARG A 151 2.94 3.47 21.08
CA ARG A 151 4.32 3.92 21.27
C ARG A 151 5.23 3.58 20.09
N LEU A 152 4.92 2.51 19.35
CA LEU A 152 5.65 2.15 18.13
C LEU A 152 5.33 3.10 16.97
N TYR A 153 4.24 3.86 17.07
CA TYR A 153 3.86 4.86 16.07
C TYR A 153 4.33 6.27 16.39
N GLY A 154 4.91 6.51 17.57
CA GLY A 154 5.52 7.80 17.87
C GLY A 154 6.62 8.14 16.86
N ASP A 155 7.46 7.14 16.57
CA ASP A 155 8.53 7.23 15.57
C ASP A 155 8.11 6.68 14.20
N MET A 156 6.82 6.71 13.85
CA MET A 156 6.33 6.11 12.60
C MET A 156 7.04 6.74 11.39
N ALA A 157 7.87 5.94 10.72
CA ALA A 157 8.59 6.40 9.55
C ALA A 157 7.61 6.84 8.45
N LEU A 158 8.00 7.87 7.66
CA LEU A 158 7.24 8.36 6.50
C LEU A 158 6.74 7.23 5.57
N PHE A 159 7.49 6.13 5.50
CA PHE A 159 7.14 4.93 4.74
C PHE A 159 5.82 4.29 5.19
N SER A 160 5.55 4.20 6.49
CA SER A 160 4.35 3.54 6.99
C SER A 160 3.07 4.35 6.69
N TYR A 161 3.15 5.69 6.62
CA TYR A 161 2.03 6.52 6.17
C TYR A 161 1.70 6.30 4.69
N SER A 162 2.73 6.15 3.86
CA SER A 162 2.56 5.90 2.42
C SER A 162 1.92 4.53 2.15
N GLU A 163 2.28 3.51 2.92
CA GLU A 163 1.65 2.19 2.86
C GLU A 163 0.18 2.26 3.25
N LEU A 164 -0.14 2.93 4.36
CA LEU A 164 -1.50 3.09 4.84
C LEU A 164 -2.40 3.76 3.79
N VAL A 165 -1.97 4.88 3.21
CA VAL A 165 -2.69 5.55 2.12
C VAL A 165 -2.92 4.58 0.96
N ARG A 166 -1.90 3.81 0.58
CA ARG A 166 -1.99 2.85 -0.52
C ARG A 166 -2.95 1.69 -0.22
N VAL A 167 -2.94 1.17 1.01
CA VAL A 167 -3.88 0.15 1.50
C VAL A 167 -5.32 0.66 1.41
N MET A 168 -5.56 1.91 1.80
CA MET A 168 -6.90 2.53 1.69
C MET A 168 -7.34 2.72 0.25
N VAL A 169 -6.43 3.10 -0.66
CA VAL A 169 -6.72 3.16 -2.10
C VAL A 169 -7.07 1.77 -2.66
N SER A 170 -6.37 0.72 -2.25
CA SER A 170 -6.70 -0.65 -2.66
C SER A 170 -8.07 -1.08 -2.13
N LEU A 171 -8.43 -0.72 -0.89
CA LEU A 171 -9.76 -0.99 -0.35
C LEU A 171 -10.86 -0.24 -1.10
N HIS A 172 -10.62 1.03 -1.46
CA HIS A 172 -11.54 1.81 -2.29
C HIS A 172 -11.78 1.12 -3.63
N LYS A 173 -10.71 0.73 -4.34
CA LYS A 173 -10.81 -0.02 -5.59
C LYS A 173 -11.65 -1.28 -5.43
N LEU A 174 -11.43 -2.08 -4.38
CA LEU A 174 -12.22 -3.30 -4.14
C LEU A 174 -13.70 -3.03 -3.86
N ASN A 175 -14.04 -1.86 -3.29
CA ASN A 175 -15.43 -1.46 -3.02
C ASN A 175 -16.13 -0.84 -4.25
N THR A 176 -15.38 -0.29 -5.20
CA THR A 176 -15.90 0.35 -6.42
C THR A 176 -15.73 -0.49 -7.68
N LEU A 177 -14.96 -1.59 -7.60
CA LEU A 177 -14.66 -2.45 -8.74
C LEU A 177 -15.94 -2.98 -9.40
N ASP A 178 -16.03 -2.75 -10.70
CA ASP A 178 -17.07 -3.28 -11.58
C ASP A 178 -16.49 -4.44 -12.41
N ASP A 179 -16.57 -5.64 -11.87
CA ASP A 179 -16.09 -6.88 -12.49
C ASP A 179 -17.09 -8.00 -12.17
N THR A 180 -17.49 -8.80 -13.17
CA THR A 180 -18.49 -9.87 -12.99
C THR A 180 -18.01 -10.99 -12.07
N ALA A 181 -16.69 -11.11 -11.88
CA ALA A 181 -16.09 -12.03 -10.92
C ALA A 181 -16.14 -11.54 -9.47
N TRP A 182 -16.57 -10.29 -9.21
CA TRP A 182 -16.43 -9.65 -7.90
C TRP A 182 -17.74 -9.16 -7.31
N SER A 183 -17.89 -9.29 -5.98
CA SER A 183 -19.08 -8.86 -5.25
C SER A 183 -18.77 -7.68 -4.32
N ARG A 184 -19.16 -6.47 -4.75
CA ARG A 184 -19.03 -5.25 -3.93
C ARG A 184 -19.75 -5.36 -2.58
N SER A 185 -20.92 -6.00 -2.56
CA SER A 185 -21.66 -6.24 -1.31
C SER A 185 -20.92 -7.20 -0.38
N GLY A 186 -20.28 -8.24 -0.92
CA GLY A 186 -19.40 -9.14 -0.16
C GLY A 186 -18.20 -8.42 0.46
N VAL A 187 -17.60 -7.47 -0.27
CA VAL A 187 -16.53 -6.61 0.27
C VAL A 187 -17.04 -5.77 1.43
N ARG A 188 -18.15 -5.06 1.28
CA ARG A 188 -18.72 -4.20 2.34
C ARG A 188 -19.07 -4.97 3.61
N GLN A 189 -19.60 -6.19 3.47
CA GLN A 189 -19.86 -7.07 4.62
C GLN A 189 -18.59 -7.49 5.36
N THR A 190 -17.47 -7.55 4.64
CA THR A 190 -16.21 -8.05 5.15
C THR A 190 -15.32 -6.93 5.70
N LEU A 191 -15.23 -5.82 4.98
CA LEU A 191 -14.45 -4.63 5.31
C LEU A 191 -14.99 -3.43 4.54
N ASP A 192 -15.95 -2.72 5.14
CA ASP A 192 -16.53 -1.51 4.58
C ASP A 192 -15.53 -0.35 4.60
N LEU A 193 -15.33 0.31 3.47
CA LEU A 193 -14.39 1.41 3.29
C LEU A 193 -14.65 2.57 4.25
N ILE A 194 -15.91 3.01 4.35
CA ILE A 194 -16.25 4.24 5.05
C ILE A 194 -16.07 4.11 6.57
N PRO A 195 -16.65 3.09 7.24
CA PRO A 195 -16.37 2.82 8.65
C PRO A 195 -14.88 2.57 8.93
N THR A 196 -14.14 1.98 7.98
CA THR A 196 -12.70 1.77 8.12
C THR A 196 -11.93 3.09 8.14
N LEU A 197 -12.25 4.03 7.25
CA LEU A 197 -11.68 5.39 7.27
C LEU A 197 -12.03 6.14 8.55
N ASP A 198 -13.30 6.10 8.97
CA ASP A 198 -13.74 6.80 10.18
C ASP A 198 -13.03 6.24 11.42
N LYS A 199 -12.81 4.92 11.49
CA LYS A 199 -11.98 4.29 12.54
C LYS A 199 -10.53 4.74 12.48
N LEU A 200 -9.94 4.82 11.28
CA LEU A 200 -8.55 5.25 11.09
C LEU A 200 -8.34 6.70 11.53
N ILE A 201 -9.25 7.60 11.17
CA ILE A 201 -9.26 9.00 11.61
C ILE A 201 -9.29 9.07 13.14
N ALA A 202 -10.19 8.32 13.78
CA ALA A 202 -10.28 8.27 15.23
C ALA A 202 -8.99 7.77 15.91
N VAL A 203 -8.27 6.82 15.30
CA VAL A 203 -6.97 6.36 15.80
C VAL A 203 -5.93 7.49 15.74
N PHE A 204 -5.84 8.23 14.63
CA PHE A 204 -4.91 9.36 14.54
C PHE A 204 -5.28 10.52 15.46
N GLU A 205 -6.57 10.77 15.68
CA GLU A 205 -7.01 11.76 16.67
C GLU A 205 -6.57 11.38 18.09
N GLN A 206 -6.62 10.09 18.44
CA GLN A 206 -6.13 9.57 19.72
C GLN A 206 -4.61 9.66 19.82
N LEU A 207 -3.87 9.27 18.77
CA LEU A 207 -2.42 9.39 18.68
C LEU A 207 -1.97 10.83 18.90
N ARG A 208 -2.62 11.78 18.23
CA ARG A 208 -2.38 13.21 18.36
C ARG A 208 -2.68 13.71 19.77
N ALA A 209 -3.80 13.30 20.37
CA ALA A 209 -4.12 13.69 21.74
C ALA A 209 -3.10 13.12 22.75
N ALA A 210 -2.58 11.92 22.49
CA ALA A 210 -1.60 11.26 23.33
C ALA A 210 -0.16 11.81 23.14
N SER A 211 0.19 12.38 21.97
CA SER A 211 1.53 12.92 21.68
C SER A 211 2.02 13.93 22.71
N VAL A 212 1.09 14.73 23.24
CA VAL A 212 1.34 15.70 24.31
C VAL A 212 1.91 15.06 25.58
N LEU A 213 1.63 13.78 25.84
CA LEU A 213 2.06 13.06 27.05
C LEU A 213 3.49 12.51 26.96
N TRP A 214 3.98 12.21 25.75
CA TRP A 214 5.30 11.59 25.54
C TRP A 214 6.29 12.50 24.80
N SER A 215 5.82 13.58 24.18
CA SER A 215 6.63 14.70 23.69
C SER A 215 6.14 16.02 24.30
N PRO A 216 6.60 16.39 25.51
CA PRO A 216 6.13 17.60 26.21
C PRO A 216 6.62 18.91 25.58
N VAL A 217 7.49 18.85 24.56
CA VAL A 217 7.83 20.02 23.74
C VAL A 217 6.76 20.14 22.65
N CYS A 218 5.64 20.76 23.02
CA CYS A 218 4.50 21.01 22.15
C CYS A 218 4.97 21.65 20.82
N GLY A 219 4.75 20.97 19.68
CA GLY A 219 5.12 21.43 18.34
C GLY A 219 6.18 20.59 17.60
N THR A 220 6.43 19.34 18.00
CA THR A 220 7.28 18.41 17.24
C THR A 220 6.56 17.86 16.00
N GLY A 221 7.31 17.53 14.94
CA GLY A 221 6.79 17.12 13.63
C GLY A 221 5.84 15.90 13.61
N GLU A 222 5.71 15.16 14.71
CA GLU A 222 4.74 14.06 14.86
C GLU A 222 3.29 14.57 15.00
N ASP A 223 3.08 15.68 15.72
CA ASP A 223 1.75 16.33 15.80
C ASP A 223 1.31 16.82 14.42
N GLU A 224 2.26 17.34 13.64
CA GLU A 224 2.06 17.72 12.24
C GLU A 224 1.76 16.49 11.37
N ALA A 225 2.49 15.37 11.56
CA ALA A 225 2.25 14.13 10.81
C ALA A 225 0.87 13.53 11.10
N PHE A 226 0.44 13.48 12.37
CA PHE A 226 -0.90 13.00 12.72
C PHE A 226 -2.00 13.94 12.20
N THR A 227 -1.79 15.26 12.31
CA THR A 227 -2.73 16.25 11.77
C THR A 227 -2.84 16.13 10.25
N TRP A 228 -1.72 15.95 9.55
CA TRP A 228 -1.69 15.67 8.13
C TRP A 228 -2.47 14.40 7.79
N ALA A 229 -2.23 13.29 8.51
CA ALA A 229 -2.91 12.02 8.27
C ALA A 229 -4.43 12.14 8.46
N ILE A 230 -4.88 12.82 9.53
CA ILE A 230 -6.30 13.12 9.78
C ILE A 230 -6.91 13.85 8.57
N ASN A 231 -6.26 14.92 8.10
CA ASN A 231 -6.76 15.72 6.98
C ASN A 231 -6.86 14.89 5.70
N VAL A 232 -5.85 14.07 5.40
CA VAL A 232 -5.83 13.19 4.23
C VAL A 232 -7.00 12.20 4.27
N PHE A 233 -7.19 11.49 5.40
CA PHE A 233 -8.24 10.48 5.51
C PHE A 233 -9.64 11.09 5.59
N GLN A 234 -9.80 12.28 6.17
CA GLN A 234 -11.06 13.04 6.10
C GLN A 234 -11.39 13.45 4.66
N GLY A 235 -10.40 13.92 3.91
CA GLY A 235 -10.55 14.25 2.49
C GLY A 235 -10.97 13.03 1.65
N MET A 236 -10.30 11.89 1.85
CA MET A 236 -10.66 10.61 1.23
C MET A 236 -12.08 10.17 1.60
N SER A 237 -12.43 10.20 2.89
CA SER A 237 -13.75 9.79 3.39
C SER A 237 -14.87 10.62 2.74
N LYS A 238 -14.70 11.94 2.67
CA LYS A 238 -15.67 12.82 2.00
C LYS A 238 -15.78 12.51 0.52
N ALA A 239 -14.66 12.49 -0.21
CA ALA A 239 -14.66 12.28 -1.66
C ALA A 239 -15.27 10.93 -2.06
N TRP A 240 -14.94 9.86 -1.33
CA TRP A 240 -15.43 8.53 -1.65
C TRP A 240 -16.86 8.27 -1.16
N LYS A 241 -17.33 8.95 -0.10
CA LYS A 241 -18.76 8.99 0.24
C LYS A 241 -19.57 9.56 -0.92
N ASP A 242 -19.16 10.73 -1.43
CA ASP A 242 -19.85 11.39 -2.54
C ASP A 242 -19.86 10.49 -3.79
N GLU A 243 -18.73 9.88 -4.15
CA GLU A 243 -18.63 8.93 -5.27
C GLU A 243 -19.55 7.71 -5.10
N MET A 244 -19.53 7.07 -3.93
CA MET A 244 -20.33 5.87 -3.67
C MET A 244 -21.83 6.16 -3.64
N THR A 245 -22.25 7.31 -3.12
CA THR A 245 -23.66 7.72 -3.20
C THR A 245 -24.11 7.93 -4.64
N GLY A 246 -23.26 8.51 -5.49
CA GLY A 246 -23.53 8.61 -6.93
C GLY A 246 -23.69 7.23 -7.58
N LEU A 247 -22.79 6.29 -7.31
CA LEU A 247 -22.87 4.91 -7.85
C LEU A 247 -24.14 4.16 -7.46
N GLU A 248 -24.76 4.50 -6.33
CA GLU A 248 -26.03 3.90 -5.87
C GLU A 248 -27.25 4.52 -6.59
N ASP A 249 -27.20 5.81 -6.95
CA ASP A 249 -28.23 6.49 -7.74
C ASP A 249 -28.23 6.08 -9.23
N PHE A 250 -27.09 5.64 -9.78
CA PHE A 250 -26.96 5.18 -11.17
C PHE A 250 -27.63 3.82 -11.47
N GLY A 251 -28.32 3.20 -10.50
CA GLY A 251 -29.18 2.03 -10.73
C GLY A 251 -30.42 2.30 -11.60
N SER A 252 -30.67 3.57 -11.98
CA SER A 252 -31.78 3.99 -12.84
C SER A 252 -31.43 5.24 -13.65
N GLY A 253 -30.82 5.09 -14.83
CA GLY A 253 -30.85 6.14 -15.86
C GLY A 253 -29.53 6.48 -16.53
N ASN A 254 -29.64 6.90 -17.79
CA ASN A 254 -28.58 7.03 -18.79
C ASN A 254 -27.44 7.99 -18.43
N VAL A 255 -26.28 7.63 -18.98
CA VAL A 255 -24.92 8.07 -18.71
C VAL A 255 -24.63 9.48 -19.22
N GLU A 256 -24.26 10.38 -18.30
CA GLU A 256 -23.27 11.43 -18.55
C GLU A 256 -22.09 11.21 -17.60
N VAL A 257 -20.96 10.79 -18.16
CA VAL A 257 -19.72 10.53 -17.44
C VAL A 257 -19.10 11.87 -17.03
N VAL A 258 -19.25 12.26 -15.76
CA VAL A 258 -18.45 13.34 -15.17
C VAL A 258 -17.09 12.78 -14.74
N SER A 259 -16.20 12.61 -15.72
CA SER A 259 -14.84 12.05 -15.59
C SER A 259 -13.76 13.09 -15.27
N HIS A 260 -14.00 14.06 -14.39
CA HIS A 260 -12.93 15.00 -14.03
C HIS A 260 -12.94 15.35 -12.55
N SER A 261 -12.11 14.63 -11.78
CA SER A 261 -11.19 15.18 -10.75
C SER A 261 -10.65 14.14 -9.74
N LEU A 262 -11.14 12.90 -9.72
CA LEU A 262 -10.72 11.89 -8.72
C LEU A 262 -9.84 10.74 -9.26
N MET A 263 -9.75 10.57 -10.58
CA MET A 263 -8.85 9.61 -11.25
C MET A 263 -7.38 10.06 -11.29
N ALA A 264 -7.04 11.19 -10.66
CA ALA A 264 -5.68 11.72 -10.60
C ALA A 264 -4.89 11.21 -9.37
N MET A 265 -5.29 10.09 -8.76
CA MET A 265 -4.39 9.29 -7.91
C MET A 265 -3.74 8.24 -8.79
N PRO A 266 -2.57 8.54 -9.39
CA PRO A 266 -1.94 7.63 -10.30
C PRO A 266 -1.46 6.43 -9.48
N THR A 267 -1.49 5.27 -10.14
CA THR A 267 -0.78 4.07 -9.72
C THR A 267 0.59 4.46 -9.19
N TYR A 268 0.88 4.09 -7.94
CA TYR A 268 2.16 4.36 -7.28
C TYR A 268 3.32 4.24 -8.27
N ASN A 269 3.83 5.38 -8.68
CA ASN A 269 5.16 5.56 -9.20
C ASN A 269 5.78 6.64 -8.30
N ALA A 270 6.97 6.40 -7.78
CA ALA A 270 7.72 7.34 -6.93
C ALA A 270 8.11 8.65 -7.66
N THR A 271 7.50 8.93 -8.81
CA THR A 271 7.75 10.05 -9.72
C THR A 271 6.51 10.88 -10.03
N ASP A 272 5.34 10.57 -9.48
CA ASP A 272 4.13 11.30 -9.85
C ASP A 272 4.01 12.66 -9.15
N ALA A 273 3.71 13.70 -9.93
CA ALA A 273 3.74 15.11 -9.55
C ALA A 273 2.75 15.51 -8.42
N TRP A 274 1.73 14.69 -8.11
CA TRP A 274 0.83 14.96 -6.99
C TRP A 274 1.55 14.85 -5.62
N TRP A 275 2.67 14.09 -5.55
CA TRP A 275 3.52 14.01 -4.36
C TRP A 275 4.17 15.35 -4.00
N SER A 276 4.58 16.18 -4.99
CA SER A 276 5.15 17.49 -4.72
C SER A 276 4.11 18.52 -4.28
N ASP A 277 2.85 18.39 -4.71
CA ASP A 277 1.76 19.28 -4.31
C ASP A 277 1.26 18.99 -2.88
N LEU A 278 1.51 17.79 -2.36
CA LEU A 278 1.18 17.38 -0.98
C LEU A 278 2.13 17.91 0.10
N PHE A 279 3.35 18.29 -0.27
CA PHE A 279 4.40 18.74 0.67
C PHE A 279 4.91 20.16 0.40
N ASN A 280 4.36 20.86 -0.60
CA ASN A 280 4.61 22.29 -0.79
C ASN A 280 3.71 23.12 0.14
N ILE A 281 4.19 23.33 1.37
CA ILE A 281 3.96 24.55 2.15
C ILE A 281 5.27 25.35 2.12
#